data_AF-Q9XW29-F1
#
_entry.id   AF-Q9XW29-F1
#
_cell.length_a   1.000
_cell.length_b   1.000
_cell.length_c   1.000
_cell.angle_alpha   90.00
_cell.angle_beta   90.00
_cell.angle_gamma   90.00
#
_symmetry.space_group_name_H-M   'P 1'
#
loop_
_entity.id
_entity.type
_entity.pdbx_description
1 polymer ?
#
loop_
_entity_poly.entity_id
_entity_poly.type
_entity_poly.pdbx_seq_one_letter_code
_entity_poly.pdbx_strand_id
1 'polypeptide(L)'
;MAGQPSGSGSESIQIVKLHAFGNWREVQSRTMPGQIYYYNRLTEISTWDKPQEWLDYEARQARLERERRDTTLLSEPEQQSDGNE
;
A
#
# COMPACT_ATOMS: atom_id res chain seq x y z
N MET A 1 -10.07 41.11 3.22
CA MET A 1 -10.61 39.78 3.60
C MET A 1 -10.12 38.81 2.55
N ALA A 2 -9.39 37.76 2.96
CA ALA A 2 -8.76 36.83 2.02
C ALA A 2 -9.81 36.18 1.11
N GLY A 3 -9.61 36.31 -0.20
CA GLY A 3 -10.50 35.77 -1.23
C GLY A 3 -10.53 34.25 -1.19
N GLN A 4 -11.73 33.68 -1.30
CA GLN A 4 -11.91 32.27 -1.61
C GLN A 4 -11.74 32.11 -3.13
N PRO A 5 -10.75 31.34 -3.62
CA PRO A 5 -10.77 30.92 -5.01
C PRO A 5 -11.85 29.84 -5.20
N SER A 6 -12.78 30.15 -6.11
CA SER A 6 -13.67 29.21 -6.77
C SER A 6 -12.88 28.02 -7.33
N GLY A 7 -13.32 26.80 -7.02
CA GLY A 7 -12.87 25.56 -7.65
C GLY A 7 -13.98 24.53 -7.43
N SER A 8 -15.04 24.54 -8.25
CA SER A 8 -15.06 23.97 -9.60
C SER A 8 -14.65 22.49 -9.62
N GLY A 9 -15.47 21.70 -10.30
CA GLY A 9 -15.07 20.42 -10.86
C GLY A 9 -15.55 19.21 -10.08
N SER A 10 -16.76 18.78 -10.43
CA SER A 10 -17.18 17.40 -10.64
C SER A 10 -16.39 16.30 -9.93
N GLU A 11 -17.08 15.60 -9.04
CA GLU A 11 -16.76 14.27 -8.52
C GLU A 11 -16.56 13.27 -9.67
N SER A 12 -15.39 13.31 -10.28
CA SER A 12 -14.95 12.36 -11.30
C SER A 12 -13.54 11.95 -10.91
N ILE A 13 -13.46 11.06 -9.93
CA ILE A 13 -12.21 10.47 -9.47
C ILE A 13 -11.67 9.63 -10.64
N GLN A 14 -10.92 10.26 -11.54
CA GLN A 14 -10.06 9.55 -12.49
C GLN A 14 -8.91 9.00 -11.67
N ILE A 15 -9.08 7.78 -11.13
CA ILE A 15 -8.07 7.05 -10.37
C ILE A 15 -6.93 6.72 -11.35
N VAL A 16 -6.04 7.68 -11.57
CA VAL A 16 -4.72 7.39 -12.12
C VAL A 16 -4.06 6.37 -11.18
N LYS A 17 -3.36 5.40 -11.75
CA LYS A 17 -2.82 4.19 -11.11
C LYS A 17 -1.83 4.52 -9.99
N LEU A 18 -2.33 4.94 -8.83
CA LEU A 18 -1.54 5.32 -7.67
C LEU A 18 -1.37 4.09 -6.76
N HIS A 19 -0.16 3.82 -6.28
CA HIS A 19 0.13 2.63 -5.49
C HIS A 19 -0.55 2.70 -4.13
N ALA A 20 -1.20 1.60 -3.75
CA ALA A 20 -1.74 1.41 -2.41
C ALA A 20 -0.91 0.36 -1.69
N PHE A 21 -0.69 0.58 -0.40
CA PHE A 21 0.18 -0.20 0.43
C PHE A 21 -0.41 -0.26 1.83
N GLY A 22 -0.93 -1.44 2.21
CA GLY A 22 -1.68 -1.60 3.45
C GLY A 22 -2.75 -0.51 3.61
N ASN A 23 -2.57 0.34 4.61
CA ASN A 23 -3.47 1.46 4.90
C ASN A 23 -3.05 2.79 4.26
N TRP A 24 -1.88 2.85 3.64
CA TRP A 24 -1.41 4.00 2.88
C TRP A 24 -1.84 3.88 1.42
N ARG A 25 -2.15 5.02 0.81
CA ARG A 25 -2.39 5.14 -0.62
C ARG A 25 -1.68 6.38 -1.15
N GLU A 26 -1.07 6.25 -2.30
CA GLU A 26 -0.64 7.40 -3.08
C GLU A 26 -1.88 8.14 -3.58
N VAL A 27 -1.92 9.45 -3.36
CA VAL A 27 -3.00 10.33 -3.77
C VAL A 27 -2.36 11.52 -4.48
N GLN A 28 -2.85 11.84 -5.68
CA GLN A 28 -2.40 13.05 -6.35
C GLN A 28 -2.97 14.27 -5.62
N SER A 29 -2.11 15.21 -5.29
CA SER A 29 -2.51 16.47 -4.67
C SER A 29 -3.43 17.24 -5.59
N ARG A 30 -4.62 17.57 -5.08
CA ARG A 30 -5.55 18.46 -5.77
C ARG A 30 -5.02 19.90 -5.80
N THR A 31 -4.23 20.28 -4.80
CA THR A 31 -3.69 21.64 -4.66
C THR A 31 -2.48 21.86 -5.55
N MET A 32 -1.67 20.81 -5.77
CA MET A 32 -0.45 20.89 -6.58
C MET A 32 -0.51 19.85 -7.71
N PRO A 33 -0.91 20.24 -8.93
CA PRO A 33 -1.03 19.32 -10.04
C PRO A 33 0.33 18.69 -10.34
N GLY A 34 0.38 17.36 -10.27
CA GLY A 34 1.60 16.57 -10.49
C GLY A 34 2.34 16.17 -9.22
N GLN A 35 1.96 16.70 -8.06
CA GLN A 35 2.51 16.23 -6.79
C GLN A 35 1.68 15.09 -6.24
N ILE A 36 2.34 14.06 -5.71
CA ILE A 36 1.69 12.90 -5.07
C ILE A 36 2.04 12.95 -3.59
N TYR A 37 1.05 12.67 -2.74
CA TYR A 37 1.22 12.49 -1.30
C TYR A 37 0.70 11.12 -0.88
N TYR A 38 1.27 10.57 0.17
CA TYR A 38 0.81 9.32 0.79
C TYR A 38 -0.24 9.66 1.83
N TYR A 39 -1.45 9.15 1.67
CA TYR A 39 -2.55 9.29 2.62
C TYR A 39 -2.78 7.97 3.36
N ASN A 40 -2.72 8.01 4.68
CA ASN A 40 -3.10 6.90 5.54
C ASN A 40 -4.58 6.97 5.86
N ARG A 41 -5.35 5.98 5.43
CA ARG A 41 -6.77 5.90 5.77
C ARG A 41 -7.05 5.37 7.18
N LEU A 42 -6.05 4.82 7.85
CA LEU A 42 -6.16 4.30 9.22
C LEU A 42 -5.93 5.41 10.25
N THR A 43 -4.90 6.23 10.05
CA THR A 43 -4.55 7.34 10.95
C THR A 43 -5.02 8.70 10.44
N GLU A 44 -5.55 8.77 9.23
CA GLU A 44 -5.96 10.00 8.53
C GLU A 44 -4.80 11.00 8.30
N ILE A 45 -3.56 10.51 8.31
CA ILE A 45 -2.35 11.31 8.09
C ILE A 45 -2.02 11.40 6.60
N SER A 46 -1.65 12.59 6.13
CA SER A 46 -1.07 12.80 4.80
C SER A 46 0.39 13.22 4.92
N THR A 47 1.26 12.63 4.11
CA THR A 47 2.70 12.98 4.06
C THR A 47 3.19 13.01 2.62
N TRP A 48 4.12 13.92 2.35
CA TRP A 48 4.82 14.00 1.07
C TRP A 48 6.01 13.05 0.99
N ASP A 49 6.58 12.72 2.15
CA ASP A 49 7.68 11.77 2.28
C ASP A 49 7.15 10.37 2.59
N LYS A 50 7.94 9.33 2.29
CA LYS A 50 7.54 7.94 2.51
C LYS A 50 7.41 7.69 4.03
N PRO A 51 6.21 7.39 4.54
CA PRO A 51 6.02 7.26 5.97
C PRO A 51 6.78 6.07 6.53
N GLN A 52 7.16 6.16 7.81
CA GLN A 52 7.84 5.06 8.50
C GLN A 52 7.02 3.77 8.49
N GLU A 53 5.69 3.85 8.52
CA GLU A 53 4.82 2.68 8.36
C GLU A 53 4.99 2.00 6.99
N TRP A 54 5.32 2.77 5.94
CA TRP A 54 5.66 2.21 4.64
C TRP A 54 6.99 1.46 4.72
N LEU A 55 8.01 2.07 5.31
CA LEU A 55 9.29 1.40 5.54
C LEU A 55 9.12 0.15 6.44
N ASP A 56 8.28 0.25 7.46
CA ASP A 56 8.04 -0.79 8.44
C ASP A 56 7.26 -1.96 7.84
N TYR A 57 6.23 -1.71 7.02
CA TYR A 57 5.58 -2.80 6.31
C TYR A 57 6.49 -3.36 5.21
N GLU A 58 7.34 -2.57 4.52
CA GLU A 58 8.34 -3.14 3.61
C GLU A 58 9.28 -4.08 4.38
N ALA A 59 9.71 -3.68 5.58
CA ALA A 59 10.54 -4.51 6.46
C ALA A 59 9.79 -5.76 6.98
N ARG A 60 8.53 -5.60 7.42
CA ARG A 60 7.67 -6.70 7.87
C ARG A 60 7.37 -7.66 6.72
N GLN A 61 7.07 -7.17 5.52
CA GLN A 61 6.86 -7.98 4.34
C GLN A 61 8.14 -8.68 3.91
N ALA A 62 9.30 -8.03 3.96
CA ALA A 62 10.57 -8.72 3.67
C ALA A 62 10.82 -9.86 4.66
N ARG A 63 10.51 -9.66 5.95
CA ARG A 63 10.57 -10.71 6.98
C ARG A 63 9.54 -11.81 6.73
N LEU A 64 8.29 -11.44 6.46
CA LEU A 64 7.19 -12.34 6.17
C LEU A 64 7.36 -13.08 4.84
N GLU A 65 8.00 -12.50 3.83
CA GLU A 65 8.25 -13.15 2.55
C GLU A 65 9.36 -14.17 2.70
N ARG A 66 10.41 -13.86 3.49
CA ARG A 66 11.41 -14.85 3.87
C ARG A 66 10.78 -16.00 4.64
N GLU A 67 9.95 -15.68 5.62
CA GLU A 67 9.22 -16.68 6.42
C GLU A 67 8.20 -17.43 5.58
N ARG A 68 7.48 -16.77 4.65
CA ARG A 68 6.53 -17.43 3.75
C ARG A 68 7.25 -18.31 2.75
N ARG A 69 8.41 -17.92 2.22
CA ARG A 69 9.21 -18.79 1.35
C ARG A 69 9.66 -20.03 2.11
N ASP A 70 10.07 -19.87 3.37
CA ASP A 70 10.42 -20.98 4.26
C ASP A 70 9.19 -21.86 4.57
N THR A 71 8.05 -21.26 4.91
CA THR A 71 6.81 -21.97 5.25
C THR A 71 6.10 -22.59 4.04
N THR A 72 6.29 -22.05 2.82
CA THR A 72 5.73 -22.62 1.59
C THR A 72 6.54 -23.83 1.13
N LEU A 73 7.83 -23.92 1.49
CA LEU A 73 8.65 -25.14 1.32
C LEU A 73 8.39 -26.17 2.45
N LEU A 74 7.89 -25.74 3.61
CA LEU A 74 7.51 -26.63 4.73
C LEU A 74 6.02 -27.05 4.72
N SER A 75 5.29 -26.70 3.66
CA SER A 75 3.93 -27.18 3.39
C SER A 75 3.93 -28.35 2.39
N GLU A 76 4.89 -29.26 2.50
CA GLU A 76 4.73 -30.60 1.92
C GLU A 76 3.86 -31.41 2.90
N PRO A 77 2.67 -31.88 2.51
CA PRO A 77 2.03 -32.94 3.24
C PRO A 77 2.89 -34.20 3.06
N GLU A 78 3.72 -34.50 4.06
CA GLU A 78 4.22 -35.85 4.33
C GLU A 78 3.03 -36.80 4.59
N GLN A 79 2.31 -37.17 3.52
CA GLN A 79 1.41 -38.31 3.53
C GLN A 79 1.93 -39.34 2.53
N GLN A 80 3.00 -39.99 2.98
CA GLN A 80 3.09 -41.44 3.02
C GLN A 80 2.70 -42.14 1.71
N SER A 81 3.64 -42.10 0.77
CA SER A 81 3.69 -43.06 -0.32
C SER A 81 4.12 -44.42 0.25
N ASP A 82 3.17 -45.20 0.75
CA ASP A 82 3.31 -46.65 0.91
C ASP A 82 2.30 -47.30 -0.02
N GLY A 83 2.78 -47.73 -1.19
CA GLY A 83 1.94 -48.12 -2.31
C GLY A 83 2.77 -48.39 -3.54
N ASN A 84 3.74 -49.31 -3.44
CA ASN A 84 4.34 -49.98 -4.58
C ASN A 84 4.55 -51.46 -4.20
N GLU A 85 3.62 -52.26 -4.70
CA GLU A 85 3.70 -53.68 -5.08
C GLU A 85 3.77 -54.77 -4.00
#